data_AF-H1VD86-F1
#
_entry.id   AF-H1VD86-F1
#
_cell.length_a   1.000
_cell.length_b   1.000
_cell.length_c   1.000
_cell.angle_alpha   90.00
_cell.angle_beta   90.00
_cell.angle_gamma   90.00
#
_symmetry.space_group_name_H-M   'P 1'
#
loop_
_entity.id
_entity.type
_entity.pdbx_description
1 polymer ?
#
loop_
_entity_poly.entity_id
_entity_poly.type
_entity_poly.pdbx_seq_one_letter_code
_entity_poly.pdbx_strand_id
1 'polypeptide(L)'
;MAGHVHMMDVVLISQLSPHLLRSSVRLLISQGPSTRTIFLKHVQARLTASPVPFPDSHALVSDDGGLSSQSLEYLAWNRCLLSAKLAQQAIE
;
A
#
# COMPACT_ATOMS: atom_id res chain seq x y z
N MET A 1 1.42 -21.22 -7.27
CA MET A 1 2.48 -21.85 -6.46
C MET A 1 3.22 -20.76 -5.72
N ALA A 2 2.93 -20.57 -4.44
CA ALA A 2 3.71 -19.65 -3.60
C ALA A 2 5.04 -20.35 -3.30
N GLY A 3 6.11 -19.91 -3.98
CA GLY A 3 7.46 -20.37 -3.69
C GLY A 3 7.78 -20.12 -2.22
N HIS A 4 8.51 -21.05 -1.60
CA HIS A 4 8.93 -20.94 -0.22
C HIS A 4 9.67 -19.61 -0.02
N VAL A 5 9.05 -18.66 0.69
CA VAL A 5 9.72 -17.41 1.05
C VAL A 5 10.68 -17.75 2.18
N HIS A 6 11.97 -17.52 1.95
CA HIS A 6 12.99 -17.85 2.93
C HIS A 6 12.79 -16.98 4.18
N MET A 7 12.86 -17.58 5.37
CA MET A 7 12.57 -16.89 6.63
C MET A 7 13.45 -15.63 6.81
N MET A 8 14.70 -15.68 6.35
CA MET A 8 15.61 -14.52 6.41
C MET A 8 15.16 -13.37 5.52
N ASP A 9 14.49 -13.65 4.39
CA ASP A 9 13.98 -12.60 3.49
C ASP A 9 12.85 -11.83 4.17
N VAL A 10 11.98 -12.53 4.90
CA VAL A 10 10.91 -11.92 5.68
C VAL A 10 11.48 -11.02 6.77
N VAL A 11 12.51 -11.51 7.48
CA VAL A 11 13.21 -10.70 8.50
C VAL A 11 13.81 -9.46 7.86
N LEU A 12 14.55 -9.59 6.76
CA LEU A 12 15.16 -8.45 6.09
C LEU A 12 14.12 -7.41 5.66
N ILE A 13 13.03 -7.85 5.01
CA ILE A 13 11.93 -6.96 4.57
C ILE A 13 11.33 -6.21 5.76
N SER A 14 11.16 -6.86 6.92
CA SER A 14 10.60 -6.23 8.12
C SER A 14 11.48 -5.14 8.73
N GLN A 15 12.79 -5.17 8.47
CA GLN A 15 13.76 -4.21 9.01
C GLN A 15 14.08 -3.07 8.02
N LEU A 16 13.58 -3.11 6.78
CA LEU A 16 13.83 -2.07 5.80
C LEU A 16 13.14 -0.76 6.19
N SER A 17 13.89 0.34 6.10
CA SER A 17 13.29 1.68 6.18
C SER A 17 12.34 1.91 5.00
N PRO A 18 11.31 2.78 5.15
CA PRO A 18 10.38 3.07 4.07
C PRO A 18 11.05 3.57 2.77
N HIS A 19 12.19 4.25 2.90
CA HIS A 19 12.96 4.71 1.74
C HIS A 19 13.59 3.55 0.95
N LEU A 20 14.24 2.61 1.66
CA LEU A 20 14.85 1.43 1.05
C LEU A 20 13.82 0.48 0.46
N LEU A 21 12.68 0.31 1.14
CA LEU A 21 11.57 -0.49 0.63
C LEU A 21 11.04 0.06 -0.69
N ARG A 22 10.78 1.37 -0.78
CA ARG A 22 10.34 2.02 -2.03
C ARG A 22 11.38 1.89 -3.13
N SER A 23 12.67 2.01 -2.82
CA SER A 23 13.75 1.82 -3.79
C SER A 23 13.77 0.40 -4.35
N SER A 24 13.70 -0.59 -3.46
CA SER A 24 13.70 -2.02 -3.83
C SER A 24 12.47 -2.37 -4.67
N VAL A 25 11.28 -1.88 -4.31
CA VAL A 25 10.06 -2.08 -5.08
C VAL A 25 10.16 -1.46 -6.48
N ARG A 26 10.73 -0.25 -6.62
CA ARG A 26 10.95 0.35 -7.95
C ARG A 26 11.86 -0.50 -8.83
N LEU A 27 12.97 -1.01 -8.25
CA LEU A 27 13.90 -1.88 -8.97
C LEU A 27 13.25 -3.20 -9.41
N LEU A 28 12.39 -3.79 -8.56
CA LEU A 28 11.65 -5.01 -8.91
C LEU A 28 10.65 -4.76 -10.03
N ILE A 29 9.89 -3.66 -9.95
CA ILE A 29 8.91 -3.29 -10.98
C ILE A 29 9.59 -2.97 -12.32
N SER A 30 10.81 -2.42 -12.31
CA SER A 30 11.56 -2.12 -13.54
C SER A 30 12.09 -3.36 -14.28
N GLN A 31 12.04 -4.55 -13.68
CA GLN A 31 12.48 -5.79 -14.34
C GLN A 31 11.56 -6.25 -15.47
N GLY A 32 10.33 -5.73 -15.54
CA GLY A 32 9.44 -5.99 -16.67
C GLY A 32 7.94 -5.96 -16.33
N PRO A 33 7.09 -6.04 -17.37
CA PRO A 33 5.64 -5.90 -17.24
C PRO A 33 4.98 -7.00 -16.40
N SER A 34 5.53 -8.21 -16.40
CA SER A 34 5.04 -9.34 -15.59
C SER A 34 5.15 -9.04 -14.09
N THR A 35 6.32 -8.58 -13.63
CA THR A 35 6.56 -8.22 -12.22
C THR A 35 5.72 -7.02 -11.81
N ARG A 36 5.61 -6.01 -12.68
CA ARG A 36 4.71 -4.85 -12.47
C ARG A 36 3.26 -5.29 -12.26
N THR A 37 2.77 -6.21 -13.09
CA THR A 37 1.39 -6.71 -13.03
C THR A 37 1.12 -7.46 -11.73
N ILE A 38 2.04 -8.32 -11.31
CA ILE A 38 1.94 -9.06 -10.04
C ILE A 38 1.88 -8.09 -8.87
N PHE A 39 2.77 -7.09 -8.84
CA PHE A 39 2.79 -6.07 -7.80
C PHE A 39 1.45 -5.33 -7.69
N LEU A 40 0.92 -4.83 -8.82
CA LEU A 40 -0.33 -4.06 -8.82
C LEU A 40 -1.53 -4.91 -8.38
N LYS A 41 -1.66 -6.14 -8.90
CA LYS A 41 -2.72 -7.06 -8.48
C LYS A 41 -2.63 -7.37 -6.99
N HIS A 42 -1.43 -7.60 -6.46
CA HIS A 42 -1.24 -7.86 -5.04
C HIS A 42 -1.65 -6.65 -4.18
N VAL A 43 -1.16 -5.44 -4.50
CA VAL A 43 -1.50 -4.23 -3.75
C VAL A 43 -3.01 -3.98 -3.76
N GLN A 44 -3.65 -4.08 -4.91
CA GLN A 44 -5.09 -3.88 -5.03
C GLN A 44 -5.90 -4.92 -4.25
N ALA A 45 -5.51 -6.20 -4.30
CA ALA A 45 -6.15 -7.25 -3.53
C ALA A 45 -6.06 -6.97 -2.03
N ARG A 46 -4.90 -6.51 -1.54
CA ARG A 46 -4.71 -6.13 -0.13
C ARG A 46 -5.54 -4.90 0.26
N LEU A 47 -5.58 -3.88 -0.59
CA LEU A 47 -6.38 -2.67 -0.37
C LEU A 47 -7.90 -2.93 -0.43
N THR A 48 -8.33 -4.01 -1.08
CA THR A 48 -9.75 -4.38 -1.13
C THR A 48 -10.12 -5.31 0.01
N ALA A 49 -9.22 -6.20 0.42
CA ALA A 49 -9.47 -7.20 1.46
C ALA A 49 -9.49 -6.63 2.89
N SER A 50 -8.90 -5.46 3.13
CA SER A 50 -8.79 -4.87 4.48
C SER A 50 -9.07 -3.38 4.46
N PRO A 51 -10.30 -2.95 4.08
CA PRO A 51 -10.63 -1.53 4.03
C PRO A 51 -10.46 -0.87 5.40
N VAL A 52 -9.83 0.31 5.43
CA VAL A 52 -9.87 1.16 6.62
C VAL A 52 -11.32 1.60 6.83
N PRO A 53 -11.92 1.35 8.00
CA PRO A 53 -13.28 1.77 8.29
C PRO A 53 -13.42 3.28 8.13
N PHE A 54 -14.62 3.72 7.72
CA PHE A 54 -14.92 5.15 7.75
C PHE A 54 -14.84 5.62 9.21
N PRO A 55 -13.98 6.61 9.52
CA PRO A 55 -13.89 7.14 10.87
C PRO A 55 -15.21 7.78 11.28
N ASP A 56 -15.59 7.65 12.55
CA ASP A 56 -16.76 8.37 13.07
C ASP A 56 -16.55 9.88 12.87
N SER A 57 -17.63 10.57 12.52
CA SER A 57 -17.70 12.03 12.44
C SER A 57 -17.07 12.73 13.65
N HIS A 58 -17.28 12.20 14.86
CA HIS A 58 -16.68 12.74 16.09
C HIS A 58 -15.17 12.53 16.19
N ALA A 59 -14.64 11.54 15.48
CA ALA A 59 -13.22 11.25 15.41
C ALA A 59 -12.55 11.92 14.21
N LEU A 60 -13.26 12.74 13.41
CA LEU A 60 -12.67 13.35 12.22
C LEU A 60 -11.70 14.49 12.55
N VAL A 61 -12.02 15.24 13.61
CA VAL A 61 -11.36 16.49 13.99
C VAL A 61 -10.77 16.30 15.39
N SER A 62 -9.52 16.72 15.55
CA SER A 62 -8.81 16.77 16.82
C SER A 62 -9.25 18.01 17.63
N ASP A 63 -9.03 18.00 18.94
CA ASP A 63 -9.41 19.11 19.84
C ASP A 63 -8.74 20.46 19.46
N ASP A 64 -7.62 20.43 18.74
CA ASP A 64 -6.91 21.59 18.21
C ASP A 64 -7.49 22.13 16.88
N GLY A 65 -8.58 21.54 16.39
CA GLY A 65 -9.20 21.88 15.10
C GLY A 65 -8.51 21.26 13.88
N GLY A 66 -7.46 20.45 14.09
CA GLY A 66 -6.77 19.69 13.04
C GLY A 66 -7.50 18.40 12.66
N LEU A 67 -7.03 17.71 11.64
CA LEU A 67 -7.51 16.36 11.33
C LEU A 67 -6.92 15.34 12.30
N SER A 68 -7.73 14.40 12.77
CA SER A 68 -7.24 13.31 13.61
C SER A 68 -6.33 12.34 12.85
N SER A 69 -5.55 11.54 13.60
CA SER A 69 -4.76 10.45 13.00
C SER A 69 -5.63 9.47 12.21
N GLN A 70 -6.83 9.16 12.71
CA GLN A 70 -7.76 8.25 12.04
C GLN A 70 -8.25 8.82 10.71
N SER A 71 -8.54 10.12 10.65
CA SER A 71 -8.85 10.81 9.39
C SER A 71 -7.70 10.73 8.40
N LEU A 72 -6.47 11.00 8.87
CA LEU A 72 -5.28 10.96 8.01
C LEU A 72 -5.01 9.55 7.48
N GLU A 73 -5.19 8.52 8.30
CA GLU A 73 -5.08 7.11 7.89
C GLU A 73 -6.14 6.75 6.85
N TYR A 74 -7.40 7.13 7.07
CA TYR A 74 -8.49 6.91 6.12
C TYR A 74 -8.23 7.60 4.78
N LEU A 75 -7.77 8.85 4.80
CA LEU A 75 -7.43 9.60 3.59
C LEU A 75 -6.22 8.99 2.87
N ALA A 76 -5.19 8.58 3.61
CA ALA A 76 -4.01 7.93 3.05
C ALA A 76 -4.38 6.61 2.35
N TRP A 77 -5.27 5.82 2.97
CA TRP A 77 -5.79 4.59 2.41
C TRP A 77 -6.54 4.83 1.09
N ASN A 78 -7.49 5.77 1.09
CA ASN A 78 -8.27 6.10 -0.10
C ASN A 78 -7.38 6.60 -1.25
N ARG A 79 -6.41 7.47 -0.95
CA ARG A 79 -5.44 7.93 -1.94
C ARG A 79 -4.66 6.76 -2.56
N CYS A 80 -4.25 5.79 -1.74
CA CYS A 80 -3.53 4.61 -2.21
C CYS A 80 -4.42 3.73 -3.09
N LEU A 81 -5.66 3.46 -2.67
CA LEU A 81 -6.63 2.67 -3.44
C LEU A 81 -6.94 3.29 -4.81
N LEU A 82 -7.19 4.59 -4.84
CA LEU A 82 -7.44 5.31 -6.09
C LEU A 82 -6.22 5.25 -7.01
N SER A 83 -5.02 5.47 -6.47
CA SER A 83 -3.78 5.39 -7.24
C SER A 83 -3.55 4.00 -7.82
N ALA A 84 -3.83 2.94 -7.05
CA ALA A 84 -3.70 1.56 -7.51
C ALA A 84 -4.69 1.25 -8.65
N LYS A 85 -5.94 1.71 -8.55
CA LYS A 85 -6.95 1.56 -9.61
C LYS A 85 -6.55 2.29 -10.89
N LEU A 86 -6.12 3.56 -10.77
CA LEU A 86 -5.64 4.34 -11.92
C LEU A 86 -4.43 3.68 -12.59
N ALA A 87 -3.49 3.16 -11.79
CA ALA A 87 -2.32 2.47 -12.32
C ALA A 87 -2.66 1.19 -13.08
N GLN A 88 -3.71 0.47 -12.67
CA GLN A 88 -4.22 -0.68 -13.40
C GLN A 88 -4.82 -0.26 -14.75
N GLN A 89 -5.71 0.74 -14.74
CA GLN A 89 -6.34 1.25 -15.96
C GLN A 89 -5.33 1.78 -16.98
N ALA A 90 -4.19 2.31 -16.54
CA ALA A 90 -3.13 2.80 -17.43
C ALA A 90 -2.31 1.69 -18.13
N ILE A 91 -2.51 0.42 -17.75
CA ILE A 91 -1.81 -0.75 -18.32
C ILE A 91 -2.76 -1.57 -19.19
N GLU A 92 -4.06 -1.36 -19.04
CA GLU A 92 -5.12 -1.86 -19.93
C GLU A 92 -5.13 -1.06 -21.24
#